data_AF-A0A1I7JY78-F1
#
_entry.id   AF-A0A1I7JY78-F1
#
_cell.length_a   1.000
_cell.length_b   1.000
_cell.length_c   1.000
_cell.angle_alpha   90.00
_cell.angle_beta   90.00
_cell.angle_gamma   90.00
#
_symmetry.space_group_name_H-M   'P 1'
#
loop_
_entity.id
_entity.type
_entity.pdbx_description
1 polymer ?
#
loop_
_entity_poly.entity_id
_entity_poly.type
_entity_poly.pdbx_seq_one_letter_code
_entity_poly.pdbx_strand_id
1 'polypeptide(L)'
;MSLDARSGVTPRRPPPMEPMGGVRYGLLLVLVAIGLGLLAGRVVTLHVIDRPFLQGQGDARTLRTDTIPAHRGMISDRHGEPLAISTPVVSLWANPQDLPVDDIQRLMLARGLGMELDALNERIDRYGEREFMYLQRRLTPKAAQRVLDLRVPGVYSRQEYKRYYPSGEVTAQLLGVTNIDDAGQEGLELAYQSHLAGAPGQRRVLKDRRGRLVRDLAVLREARPGGDLTLSIDQRLQYMAYRELKTAVEEHQADGGVVVMMDADTGEVLAMANQPSYNPNNRAGLDPRGLRNQAIVDVFEPGSVVKPLAMAAVMESGKFDRDTVVDTSPGWMRIDRFTIKDVRNYGELDMAGILEKSSNIGMSKLVLELDDPLVPEKYRLLGFGESPGTGFPGEANGSLPAPLRWSSSQWAALSYGYGLSVSALQLASAFTALANDGVRMPPSLLRLSEPAVGTPAIDADVAHDLLRIMEESVQPGTGGRRAGVPGYRVAGKTGTVRKNSATGYTEDAYRSLFVGVAPVSDPSIVTVVMIDHPQAGDYYGGAVAAPAFSRIVGNALRLLDVPPDAPPDAREE
;
A
#
# COMPACT_ATOMS: atom_id res chain seq x y z
N MET A 1 -65.05 81.16 -57.58
CA MET A 1 -64.02 82.06 -57.04
C MET A 1 -62.92 81.18 -56.47
N SER A 2 -61.71 81.32 -57.00
CA SER A 2 -60.43 80.68 -56.65
C SER A 2 -60.29 79.15 -56.73
N LEU A 3 -59.55 78.73 -57.77
CA LEU A 3 -58.64 77.59 -57.79
C LEU A 3 -57.58 77.75 -56.67
N ASP A 4 -57.08 76.65 -56.12
CA ASP A 4 -55.63 76.39 -56.08
C ASP A 4 -55.32 74.95 -55.68
N ALA A 5 -54.83 74.22 -56.69
CA ALA A 5 -54.30 72.87 -56.58
C ALA A 5 -52.88 72.94 -55.99
N ARG A 6 -52.62 72.15 -54.95
CA ARG A 6 -51.25 71.93 -54.44
C ARG A 6 -50.48 71.10 -55.47
N SER A 7 -49.50 71.75 -56.08
CA SER A 7 -48.59 71.19 -57.07
C SER A 7 -47.64 70.16 -56.45
N GLY A 8 -47.45 69.05 -57.19
CA GLY A 8 -46.48 68.02 -56.86
C GLY A 8 -45.04 68.53 -56.95
N VAL A 9 -44.23 68.11 -55.98
CA VAL A 9 -42.79 68.32 -55.98
C VAL A 9 -42.18 67.40 -57.04
N THR A 10 -41.77 67.97 -58.18
CA THR A 10 -40.95 67.31 -59.18
C THR A 10 -39.54 67.03 -58.63
N PRO A 11 -38.94 65.85 -58.86
CA PRO A 11 -37.55 65.58 -58.47
C PRO A 11 -36.60 66.46 -59.29
N ARG A 12 -35.74 67.23 -58.62
CA ARG A 12 -34.64 67.96 -59.27
C ARG A 12 -33.65 66.92 -59.82
N ARG A 13 -33.55 66.80 -61.15
CA ARG A 13 -32.44 66.11 -61.81
C ARG A 13 -31.13 66.83 -61.44
N PRO A 14 -30.09 66.12 -60.98
CA PRO A 14 -28.78 66.73 -60.80
C PRO A 14 -28.27 67.23 -62.16
N PRO A 15 -27.48 68.33 -62.20
CA PRO A 15 -26.90 68.84 -63.43
C PRO A 15 -26.03 67.76 -64.09
N PRO A 16 -26.00 67.68 -65.44
CA PRO A 16 -25.09 66.77 -66.13
C PRO A 16 -23.65 67.14 -65.75
N MET A 17 -22.93 66.20 -65.13
CA MET A 17 -21.50 66.37 -64.91
C MET A 17 -20.83 66.48 -66.29
N GLU A 18 -20.05 67.54 -66.50
CA GLU A 18 -19.20 67.64 -67.69
C GLU A 18 -18.37 66.36 -67.84
N PRO A 19 -18.28 65.78 -69.06
CA PRO A 19 -17.47 64.61 -69.28
C PRO A 19 -16.03 64.94 -68.90
N MET A 20 -15.46 64.20 -67.93
CA MET A 20 -14.04 64.28 -67.64
C MET A 20 -13.29 64.07 -68.96
N GLY A 21 -12.51 65.08 -69.40
CA GLY A 21 -11.75 65.00 -70.65
C GLY A 21 -10.97 63.68 -70.71
N GLY A 22 -10.93 63.02 -71.89
CA GLY A 22 -10.54 61.61 -72.04
C GLY A 22 -9.21 61.21 -71.37
N VAL A 23 -8.30 62.18 -71.18
CA VAL A 23 -7.04 62.01 -70.42
C VAL A 23 -7.30 61.78 -68.92
N ARG A 24 -8.20 62.52 -68.28
CA ARG A 24 -8.55 62.38 -66.86
C ARG A 24 -9.28 61.06 -66.58
N TYR A 25 -10.18 60.65 -67.50
CA TYR A 25 -10.87 59.37 -67.41
C TYR A 25 -9.90 58.18 -67.58
N GLY A 26 -9.00 58.26 -68.55
CA GLY A 26 -7.94 57.26 -68.73
C GLY A 26 -7.01 57.14 -67.53
N LEU A 27 -6.62 58.28 -66.93
CA LEU A 27 -5.78 58.31 -65.73
C LEU A 27 -6.47 57.66 -64.52
N LEU A 28 -7.78 57.90 -64.36
CA LEU A 28 -8.57 57.29 -63.29
C LEU A 28 -8.73 55.78 -63.48
N LEU A 29 -8.97 55.32 -64.72
CA LEU A 29 -8.99 53.89 -65.05
C LEU A 29 -7.66 53.20 -64.79
N VAL A 30 -6.54 53.85 -65.12
CA VAL A 30 -5.20 53.33 -64.83
C VAL A 30 -4.97 53.24 -63.31
N LEU A 31 -5.36 54.26 -62.55
CA LEU A 31 -5.29 54.24 -61.08
C LEU A 31 -6.11 53.11 -60.47
N VAL A 32 -7.34 52.90 -60.96
CA VAL A 32 -8.21 51.79 -60.52
C VAL A 32 -7.61 50.43 -60.91
N ALA A 33 -7.06 50.30 -62.12
CA ALA A 33 -6.41 49.08 -62.59
C ALA A 33 -5.15 48.75 -61.79
N ILE A 34 -4.35 49.76 -61.44
CA ILE A 34 -3.20 49.61 -60.54
C ILE A 34 -3.68 49.18 -59.14
N GLY A 35 -4.72 49.81 -58.61
CA GLY A 35 -5.32 49.43 -57.32
C GLY A 35 -5.81 47.98 -57.30
N LEU A 36 -6.50 47.54 -58.36
CA LEU A 36 -6.94 46.15 -58.53
C LEU A 36 -5.75 45.19 -58.69
N GLY A 37 -4.72 45.59 -59.45
CA GLY A 37 -3.50 44.81 -59.61
C GLY A 37 -2.73 44.62 -58.30
N LEU A 38 -2.66 45.66 -57.47
CA LEU A 38 -2.08 45.60 -56.13
C LEU A 38 -2.89 44.69 -55.19
N LEU A 39 -4.23 44.76 -55.24
CA LEU A 39 -5.11 43.86 -54.48
C LEU A 39 -4.97 42.40 -54.93
N ALA A 40 -4.97 42.14 -56.24
CA ALA A 40 -4.77 40.80 -56.79
C ALA A 40 -3.39 40.26 -56.42
N GLY A 41 -2.34 41.08 -56.55
CA GLY A 41 -0.99 40.76 -56.09
C GLY A 41 -0.97 40.43 -54.60
N ARG A 42 -1.65 41.24 -53.76
CA ARG A 42 -1.75 41.00 -52.31
C ARG A 42 -2.47 39.70 -51.98
N VAL A 43 -3.54 39.37 -52.70
CA VAL A 43 -4.25 38.10 -52.55
C VAL A 43 -3.34 36.93 -52.91
N VAL A 44 -2.59 37.02 -54.02
CA VAL A 44 -1.62 35.98 -54.42
C VAL A 44 -0.50 35.85 -53.37
N THR A 45 0.05 36.95 -52.85
CA THR A 45 1.04 36.88 -51.78
C THR A 45 0.47 36.19 -50.54
N LEU A 46 -0.77 36.52 -50.14
CA LEU A 46 -1.38 35.92 -48.95
C LEU A 46 -1.77 34.45 -49.14
N HIS A 47 -2.25 34.05 -50.32
CA HIS A 47 -2.73 32.69 -50.60
C HIS A 47 -1.67 31.71 -51.10
N VAL A 48 -0.57 32.18 -51.68
CA VAL A 48 0.47 31.32 -52.28
C VAL A 48 1.77 31.41 -51.49
N ILE A 49 2.22 32.61 -51.12
CA ILE A 49 3.52 32.84 -50.47
C ILE A 49 3.38 32.70 -48.95
N ASP A 50 2.43 33.41 -48.34
CA ASP A 50 2.25 33.46 -46.89
C ASP A 50 1.35 32.34 -46.36
N ARG A 51 0.73 31.54 -47.23
CA ARG A 51 -0.18 30.45 -46.81
C ARG A 51 0.44 29.50 -45.78
N PRO A 52 1.68 29.01 -45.92
CA PRO A 52 2.31 28.16 -44.91
C PRO A 52 2.53 28.89 -43.58
N PHE A 53 2.85 30.19 -43.63
CA PHE A 53 3.06 31.02 -42.45
C PHE A 53 1.74 31.34 -41.73
N LEU A 54 0.69 31.72 -42.47
CA LEU A 54 -0.65 32.03 -41.95
C LEU A 54 -1.39 30.78 -41.47
N GLN A 55 -1.27 29.65 -42.18
CA GLN A 55 -1.76 28.36 -41.70
C GLN A 55 -0.97 27.90 -40.48
N GLY A 56 0.35 28.03 -40.45
CA GLY A 56 1.16 27.71 -39.27
C GLY A 56 0.79 28.55 -38.04
N GLN A 57 0.50 29.85 -38.21
CA GLN A 57 0.01 30.72 -37.13
C GLN A 57 -1.42 30.37 -36.69
N GLY A 58 -2.28 29.92 -37.60
CA GLY A 58 -3.63 29.43 -37.28
C GLY A 58 -3.63 28.07 -36.58
N ASP A 59 -2.80 27.15 -37.06
CA ASP A 59 -2.60 25.81 -36.55
C ASP A 59 -1.95 25.85 -35.16
N ALA A 60 -0.95 26.71 -34.93
CA ALA A 60 -0.35 26.91 -33.62
C ALA A 60 -1.36 27.39 -32.55
N ARG A 61 -2.44 28.03 -32.97
CA ARG A 61 -3.50 28.53 -32.09
C ARG A 61 -4.66 27.55 -31.89
N THR A 62 -4.80 26.53 -32.74
CA THR A 62 -6.01 25.69 -32.82
C THR A 62 -5.72 24.19 -32.67
N LEU A 63 -4.51 23.75 -33.02
CA LEU A 63 -4.03 22.38 -32.81
C LEU A 63 -3.48 22.24 -31.40
N ARG A 64 -4.06 21.31 -30.63
CA ARG A 64 -3.54 20.93 -29.31
C ARG A 64 -3.17 19.46 -29.31
N THR A 65 -2.15 19.12 -28.52
CA THR A 65 -1.82 17.74 -28.20
C THR A 65 -2.44 17.42 -26.86
N ASP A 66 -3.41 16.51 -26.86
CA ASP A 66 -4.08 16.05 -25.66
C ASP A 66 -3.54 14.67 -25.26
N THR A 67 -3.35 14.47 -23.96
CA THR A 67 -2.97 13.17 -23.40
C THR A 67 -4.19 12.25 -23.33
N ILE A 68 -4.04 11.02 -23.81
CA ILE A 68 -5.00 9.93 -23.57
C ILE A 68 -4.56 9.23 -22.28
N PRO A 69 -5.34 9.30 -21.19
CA PRO A 69 -4.96 8.66 -19.93
C PRO A 69 -4.89 7.14 -20.11
N ALA A 70 -3.85 6.52 -19.56
CA ALA A 70 -3.74 5.07 -19.49
C ALA A 70 -4.60 4.54 -18.33
N HIS A 71 -5.13 3.34 -18.51
CA HIS A 71 -5.82 2.63 -17.45
C HIS A 71 -4.77 1.96 -16.55
N ARG A 72 -4.76 2.32 -15.26
CA ARG A 72 -3.88 1.69 -14.27
C ARG A 72 -4.35 0.26 -13.97
N GLY A 73 -3.43 -0.70 -14.01
CA GLY A 73 -3.69 -2.13 -13.81
C GLY A 73 -4.37 -2.45 -12.48
N MET A 74 -5.20 -3.48 -12.49
CA MET A 74 -5.93 -3.95 -11.31
C MET A 74 -5.00 -4.69 -10.35
N ILE A 75 -5.18 -4.48 -9.05
CA ILE A 75 -4.60 -5.38 -8.04
C ILE A 75 -5.72 -6.30 -7.56
N SER A 76 -5.47 -7.59 -7.60
CA SER A 76 -6.40 -8.65 -7.21
C SER A 76 -5.81 -9.53 -6.10
N ASP A 77 -6.68 -10.15 -5.32
CA ASP A 77 -6.31 -11.22 -4.39
C ASP A 77 -5.96 -12.50 -5.16
N ARG A 78 -5.57 -13.56 -4.45
CA ARG A 78 -5.14 -14.82 -5.08
C ARG A 78 -6.24 -15.52 -5.88
N HIS A 79 -7.51 -15.23 -5.60
CA HIS A 79 -8.70 -15.79 -6.25
C HIS A 79 -9.26 -14.88 -7.35
N GLY A 80 -8.67 -13.70 -7.56
CA GLY A 80 -9.08 -12.73 -8.58
C GLY A 80 -10.03 -11.65 -8.08
N GLU A 81 -10.30 -11.59 -6.78
CA GLU A 81 -11.16 -10.54 -6.21
C GLU A 81 -10.45 -9.18 -6.22
N PRO A 82 -11.14 -8.09 -6.61
CA PRO A 82 -10.51 -6.79 -6.79
C PRO A 82 -10.16 -6.12 -5.45
N LEU A 83 -8.86 -5.85 -5.27
CA LEU A 83 -8.33 -5.12 -4.11
C LEU A 83 -8.08 -3.64 -4.40
N ALA A 84 -7.70 -3.31 -5.64
CA ALA A 84 -7.58 -1.93 -6.10
C ALA A 84 -7.95 -1.82 -7.59
N ILE A 85 -8.89 -0.92 -7.88
CA ILE A 85 -9.47 -0.74 -9.23
C ILE A 85 -9.43 0.71 -9.66
N SER A 86 -9.30 0.92 -10.98
CA SER A 86 -9.29 2.25 -11.59
C SER A 86 -10.70 2.63 -12.03
N THR A 87 -11.30 3.60 -11.35
CA THR A 87 -12.66 4.06 -11.64
C THR A 87 -12.64 5.32 -12.52
N PRO A 88 -13.51 5.41 -13.55
CA PRO A 88 -13.59 6.58 -14.40
C PRO A 88 -14.17 7.77 -13.63
N VAL A 89 -13.46 8.90 -13.67
CA VAL A 89 -13.87 10.17 -13.07
C VAL A 89 -13.70 11.31 -14.06
N VAL A 90 -14.34 12.44 -13.77
CA VAL A 90 -14.26 13.64 -14.61
C VAL A 90 -13.70 14.79 -13.78
N SER A 91 -12.67 15.44 -14.30
CA SER A 91 -12.12 16.66 -13.75
C SER A 91 -12.60 17.85 -14.57
N LEU A 92 -13.16 18.84 -13.89
CA LEU A 92 -13.59 20.10 -14.50
C LEU A 92 -12.44 21.10 -14.44
N TRP A 93 -12.20 21.78 -15.55
CA TRP A 93 -11.22 22.83 -15.68
C TRP A 93 -11.82 23.99 -16.46
N ALA A 94 -11.22 25.17 -16.34
CA ALA A 94 -11.64 26.34 -17.08
C ALA A 94 -10.46 27.04 -17.73
N ASN A 95 -10.77 27.78 -18.80
CA ASN A 95 -9.91 28.85 -19.28
C ASN A 95 -10.41 30.17 -18.66
N PRO A 96 -9.68 30.76 -17.70
CA PRO A 96 -10.05 32.02 -17.06
C PRO A 96 -10.39 33.17 -18.03
N GLN A 97 -9.74 33.22 -19.19
CA GLN A 97 -9.96 34.26 -20.21
C GLN A 97 -11.30 34.10 -20.95
N ASP A 98 -11.87 32.88 -20.96
CA ASP A 98 -13.15 32.57 -21.59
C ASP A 98 -14.33 32.63 -20.61
N LEU A 99 -14.05 32.72 -19.30
CA LEU A 99 -15.10 32.73 -18.28
C LEU A 99 -15.90 34.04 -18.34
N PRO A 100 -17.23 33.98 -18.17
CA PRO A 100 -18.06 35.17 -18.22
C PRO A 100 -17.71 36.15 -17.09
N VAL A 101 -17.85 37.43 -17.36
CA VAL A 101 -17.76 38.51 -16.35
C VAL A 101 -19.08 38.66 -15.58
N ASP A 102 -20.16 38.06 -16.07
CA ASP A 102 -21.49 38.11 -15.47
C ASP A 102 -21.55 37.40 -14.10
N ASP A 103 -21.93 38.15 -13.06
CA ASP A 103 -22.01 37.66 -11.68
C ASP A 103 -23.03 36.54 -11.50
N ILE A 104 -24.12 36.54 -12.26
CA ILE A 104 -25.16 35.50 -12.18
C ILE A 104 -24.61 34.15 -12.67
N GLN A 105 -23.94 34.14 -13.83
CA GLN A 105 -23.29 32.94 -14.35
C GLN A 105 -22.17 32.44 -13.44
N ARG A 106 -21.37 33.35 -12.86
CA ARG A 106 -20.35 33.00 -11.87
C ARG A 106 -20.96 32.42 -10.59
N LEU A 107 -22.07 32.97 -10.11
CA LEU A 107 -22.81 32.45 -8.96
C LEU A 107 -23.38 31.05 -9.25
N MET A 108 -23.94 30.83 -10.44
CA MET A 108 -24.41 29.50 -10.88
C MET A 108 -23.27 28.49 -10.91
N LEU A 109 -22.11 28.87 -11.45
CA LEU A 109 -20.92 28.02 -11.48
C LEU A 109 -20.42 27.71 -10.07
N ALA A 110 -20.30 28.72 -9.21
CA ALA A 110 -19.87 28.57 -7.81
C ALA A 110 -20.79 27.61 -7.05
N ARG A 111 -22.12 27.79 -7.15
CA ARG A 111 -23.10 26.88 -6.57
C ARG A 111 -23.01 25.47 -7.14
N GLY A 112 -22.80 25.32 -8.45
CA GLY A 112 -22.62 24.03 -9.10
C GLY A 112 -21.39 23.26 -8.61
N LEU A 113 -20.32 23.99 -8.26
CA LEU A 113 -19.08 23.45 -7.70
C LEU A 113 -19.11 23.28 -6.18
N GLY A 114 -20.15 23.79 -5.50
CA GLY A 114 -20.22 23.83 -4.04
C GLY A 114 -19.19 24.78 -3.42
N MET A 115 -18.87 25.88 -4.09
CA MET A 115 -17.92 26.90 -3.66
C MET A 115 -18.64 28.24 -3.39
N GLU A 116 -18.06 29.05 -2.51
CA GLU A 116 -18.46 30.46 -2.35
C GLU A 116 -18.06 31.28 -3.59
N LEU A 117 -18.88 32.27 -3.94
CA LEU A 117 -18.66 33.12 -5.12
C LEU A 117 -17.33 33.89 -5.01
N ASP A 118 -17.04 34.45 -3.85
CA ASP A 118 -15.82 35.22 -3.61
C ASP A 118 -14.56 34.34 -3.80
N ALA A 119 -14.60 33.10 -3.29
CA ALA A 119 -13.50 32.15 -3.45
C ALA A 119 -13.30 31.72 -4.92
N LEU A 120 -14.37 31.67 -5.72
CA LEU A 120 -14.28 31.43 -7.16
C LEU A 120 -13.66 32.65 -7.88
N ASN A 121 -14.13 33.86 -7.57
CA ASN A 121 -13.61 35.10 -8.16
C ASN A 121 -12.12 35.28 -7.87
N GLU A 122 -11.68 35.08 -6.62
CA GLU A 122 -10.25 35.14 -6.26
C GLU A 122 -9.40 34.14 -7.03
N ARG A 123 -9.91 32.93 -7.29
CA ARG A 123 -9.22 31.95 -8.14
C ARG A 123 -9.16 32.43 -9.59
N ILE A 124 -10.26 32.93 -10.15
CA ILE A 124 -10.28 33.44 -11.53
C ILE A 124 -9.25 34.55 -11.69
N ASP A 125 -9.21 35.53 -10.78
CA ASP A 125 -8.29 36.66 -10.83
C ASP A 125 -6.82 36.18 -10.71
N ARG A 126 -6.54 35.25 -9.78
CA ARG A 126 -5.21 34.66 -9.61
C ARG A 126 -4.70 33.96 -10.87
N TYR A 127 -5.59 33.35 -11.64
CA TYR A 127 -5.27 32.60 -12.85
C TYR A 127 -5.61 33.36 -14.15
N GLY A 128 -5.98 34.65 -14.09
CA GLY A 128 -6.53 35.40 -15.23
C GLY A 128 -5.64 35.46 -16.47
N GLU A 129 -4.31 35.40 -16.29
CA GLU A 129 -3.34 35.37 -17.39
C GLU A 129 -3.08 33.97 -17.96
N ARG A 130 -3.64 32.91 -17.34
CA ARG A 130 -3.45 31.52 -17.77
C ARG A 130 -4.59 31.06 -18.67
N GLU A 131 -4.29 30.11 -19.54
CA GLU A 131 -5.30 29.43 -20.39
C GLU A 131 -5.92 28.19 -19.72
N PHE A 132 -5.50 27.86 -18.48
CA PHE A 132 -5.91 26.65 -17.79
C PHE A 132 -5.91 26.83 -16.27
N MET A 133 -7.03 26.43 -15.65
CA MET A 133 -7.20 26.31 -14.20
C MET A 133 -8.13 25.13 -13.91
N TYR A 134 -7.74 24.19 -13.04
CA TYR A 134 -8.70 23.20 -12.53
C TYR A 134 -9.77 23.91 -11.70
N LEU A 135 -11.05 23.59 -11.92
CA LEU A 135 -12.15 24.01 -11.06
C LEU A 135 -12.28 23.02 -9.91
N GLN A 136 -12.47 21.75 -10.26
CA GLN A 136 -12.64 20.65 -9.33
C GLN A 136 -12.21 19.34 -10.01
N ARG A 137 -11.42 18.52 -9.30
CA ARG A 137 -10.89 17.27 -9.84
C ARG A 137 -11.65 16.06 -9.33
N ARG A 138 -11.65 14.97 -10.12
CA ARG A 138 -12.13 13.63 -9.74
C ARG A 138 -13.59 13.59 -9.27
N LEU A 139 -14.47 14.32 -9.96
CA LEU A 139 -15.91 14.22 -9.77
C LEU A 139 -16.45 12.92 -10.37
N THR A 140 -17.55 12.41 -9.81
CA THR A 140 -18.31 11.36 -10.50
C THR A 140 -18.83 11.92 -11.83
N PRO A 141 -18.95 11.09 -12.89
CA PRO A 141 -19.45 11.56 -14.18
C PRO A 141 -20.78 12.30 -14.08
N LYS A 142 -21.70 11.81 -13.24
CA LYS A 142 -23.00 12.45 -12.95
C LYS A 142 -22.84 13.83 -12.30
N ALA A 143 -21.92 13.99 -11.35
CA ALA A 143 -21.69 15.27 -10.69
C ALA A 143 -21.06 16.30 -11.64
N ALA A 144 -20.08 15.88 -12.44
CA ALA A 144 -19.48 16.74 -13.46
C ALA A 144 -20.49 17.17 -14.52
N GLN A 145 -21.36 16.25 -14.97
CA GLN A 145 -22.38 16.56 -15.98
C GLN A 145 -23.34 17.65 -15.51
N ARG A 146 -23.77 17.64 -14.25
CA ARG A 146 -24.63 18.71 -13.70
C ARG A 146 -24.01 20.11 -13.83
N VAL A 147 -22.69 20.24 -13.69
CA VAL A 147 -21.99 21.52 -13.86
C VAL A 147 -21.85 21.86 -15.34
N LEU A 148 -21.55 20.88 -16.19
CA LEU A 148 -21.46 21.06 -17.64
C LEU A 148 -22.81 21.47 -18.27
N ASP A 149 -23.93 20.97 -17.73
CA ASP A 149 -25.29 21.29 -18.17
C ASP A 149 -25.67 22.76 -17.91
N LEU A 150 -24.94 23.48 -17.04
CA LEU A 150 -25.07 24.93 -16.88
C LEU A 150 -24.61 25.70 -18.12
N ARG A 151 -23.82 25.06 -19.00
CA ARG A 151 -23.30 25.63 -20.26
C ARG A 151 -22.56 26.96 -20.09
N VAL A 152 -21.87 27.12 -18.95
CA VAL A 152 -21.05 28.30 -18.67
C VAL A 152 -19.86 28.34 -19.65
N PRO A 153 -19.67 29.44 -20.42
CA PRO A 153 -18.53 29.58 -21.31
C PRO A 153 -17.20 29.42 -20.57
N GLY A 154 -16.20 28.82 -21.22
CA GLY A 154 -14.87 28.64 -20.63
C GLY A 154 -14.75 27.47 -19.65
N VAL A 155 -15.81 26.68 -19.40
CA VAL A 155 -15.78 25.48 -18.55
C VAL A 155 -15.72 24.21 -19.39
N TYR A 156 -14.79 23.32 -19.06
CA TYR A 156 -14.47 22.12 -19.81
C TYR A 156 -14.29 20.91 -18.89
N SER A 157 -14.39 19.72 -19.48
CA SER A 157 -14.17 18.45 -18.79
C SER A 157 -12.96 17.71 -19.33
N ARG A 158 -12.30 16.96 -18.45
CA ARG A 158 -11.27 16.00 -18.78
C ARG A 158 -11.62 14.67 -18.12
N GLN A 159 -11.63 13.59 -18.90
CA GLN A 159 -11.74 12.23 -18.35
C GLN A 159 -10.41 11.85 -17.70
N GLU A 160 -10.49 11.31 -16.49
CA GLU A 160 -9.37 10.84 -15.69
C GLU A 160 -9.77 9.52 -15.01
N TYR A 161 -8.82 8.87 -14.37
CA TYR A 161 -9.08 7.72 -13.50
C TYR A 161 -8.76 8.08 -12.05
N LYS A 162 -9.51 7.47 -11.14
CA LYS A 162 -9.25 7.52 -9.70
C LYS A 162 -9.16 6.10 -9.19
N ARG A 163 -8.12 5.81 -8.43
CA ARG A 163 -8.00 4.57 -7.69
C ARG A 163 -9.07 4.43 -6.60
N TYR A 164 -9.72 3.28 -6.57
CA TYR A 164 -10.70 2.87 -5.57
C TYR A 164 -10.30 1.53 -4.96
N TYR A 165 -10.43 1.41 -3.65
CA TYR A 165 -10.01 0.24 -2.88
C TYR A 165 -11.23 -0.39 -2.21
N PRO A 166 -11.83 -1.46 -2.77
CA PRO A 166 -13.08 -2.03 -2.26
C PRO A 166 -13.00 -2.47 -0.79
N SER A 167 -11.86 -3.03 -0.38
CA SER A 167 -11.63 -3.53 0.98
C SER A 167 -11.31 -2.43 2.01
N GLY A 168 -11.19 -1.16 1.59
CA GLY A 168 -10.97 -0.03 2.47
C GLY A 168 -9.79 -0.23 3.44
N GLU A 169 -10.07 -0.14 4.74
CA GLU A 169 -9.06 -0.24 5.80
C GLU A 169 -8.41 -1.63 5.96
N VAL A 170 -9.04 -2.67 5.42
CA VAL A 170 -8.61 -4.07 5.63
C VAL A 170 -7.26 -4.37 4.97
N THR A 171 -6.94 -3.70 3.87
CA THR A 171 -5.70 -3.92 3.08
C THR A 171 -4.91 -2.63 2.85
N ALA A 172 -5.23 -1.56 3.58
CA ALA A 172 -4.77 -0.21 3.26
C ALA A 172 -3.24 -0.06 3.28
N GLN A 173 -2.57 -0.58 4.30
CA GLN A 173 -1.11 -0.48 4.42
C GLN A 173 -0.37 -1.39 3.42
N LEU A 174 -0.98 -2.53 3.06
CA LEU A 174 -0.40 -3.44 2.08
C LEU A 174 -0.48 -2.84 0.67
N LEU A 175 -1.66 -2.40 0.26
CA LEU A 175 -1.85 -1.82 -1.07
C LEU A 175 -1.19 -0.44 -1.17
N GLY A 176 -1.29 0.36 -0.11
CA GLY A 176 -0.92 1.76 -0.11
C GLY A 176 -1.94 2.62 -0.86
N VAL A 177 -1.47 3.75 -1.40
CA VAL A 177 -2.34 4.75 -2.05
C VAL A 177 -1.69 5.36 -3.29
N THR A 178 -2.52 5.96 -4.15
CA THR A 178 -2.07 6.84 -5.22
C THR A 178 -2.29 8.32 -4.88
N ASN A 179 -1.52 9.20 -5.52
CA ASN A 179 -1.71 10.65 -5.44
C ASN A 179 -2.85 11.13 -6.36
N ILE A 180 -3.01 12.45 -6.50
CA ILE A 180 -4.06 13.06 -7.34
C ILE A 180 -3.85 12.85 -8.85
N ASP A 181 -2.66 12.45 -9.26
CA ASP A 181 -2.29 12.16 -10.64
C ASP A 181 -2.13 10.65 -10.90
N ASP A 182 -2.64 9.83 -9.99
CA ASP A 182 -2.71 8.36 -10.07
C ASP A 182 -1.35 7.65 -10.06
N ALA A 183 -0.32 8.33 -9.55
CA ALA A 183 0.96 7.71 -9.24
C ALA A 183 0.94 7.11 -7.83
N GLY A 184 1.39 5.86 -7.69
CA GLY A 184 1.59 5.18 -6.41
C GLY A 184 2.51 5.96 -5.49
N GLN A 185 2.17 6.01 -4.21
CA GLN A 185 2.88 6.77 -3.18
C GLN A 185 3.31 5.89 -2.01
N GLU A 186 2.59 4.81 -1.74
CA GLU A 186 2.84 3.90 -0.63
C GLU A 186 2.57 2.47 -1.06
N GLY A 187 3.05 1.51 -0.27
CA GLY A 187 2.73 0.08 -0.40
C GLY A 187 3.02 -0.51 -1.79
N LEU A 188 2.20 -1.49 -2.19
CA LEU A 188 2.33 -2.15 -3.49
C LEU A 188 2.02 -1.22 -4.66
N GLU A 189 1.18 -0.19 -4.48
CA GLU A 189 0.95 0.83 -5.49
C GLU A 189 2.26 1.57 -5.86
N LEU A 190 3.12 1.84 -4.88
CA LEU A 190 4.45 2.43 -5.10
C LEU A 190 5.43 1.39 -5.64
N ALA A 191 5.54 0.21 -5.01
CA ALA A 191 6.49 -0.83 -5.42
C ALA A 191 6.33 -1.21 -6.89
N TYR A 192 5.08 -1.36 -7.34
CA TYR A 192 4.75 -1.78 -8.70
C TYR A 192 4.27 -0.62 -9.58
N GLN A 193 4.64 0.63 -9.27
CA GLN A 193 4.22 1.81 -10.03
C GLN A 193 4.53 1.69 -11.53
N SER A 194 5.71 1.20 -11.89
CA SER A 194 6.14 1.04 -13.29
C SER A 194 5.31 0.00 -14.06
N HIS A 195 4.87 -1.06 -13.39
CA HIS A 195 4.03 -2.12 -13.94
C HIS A 195 2.56 -1.68 -14.03
N LEU A 196 2.04 -1.11 -12.94
CA LEU A 196 0.63 -0.74 -12.78
C LEU A 196 0.24 0.48 -13.59
N ALA A 197 1.11 1.49 -13.79
CA ALA A 197 0.69 2.77 -14.37
C ALA A 197 0.36 2.72 -15.88
N GLY A 198 0.97 1.79 -16.61
CA GLY A 198 0.91 1.79 -18.07
C GLY A 198 1.61 3.01 -18.69
N ALA A 199 1.29 3.32 -19.95
CA ALA A 199 1.86 4.44 -20.68
C ALA A 199 0.77 5.31 -21.32
N PRO A 200 0.71 6.62 -21.02
CA PRO A 200 -0.30 7.50 -21.61
C PRO A 200 -0.08 7.66 -23.12
N GLY A 201 -1.19 7.73 -23.85
CA GLY A 201 -1.22 8.01 -25.28
C GLY A 201 -1.20 9.51 -25.55
N GLN A 202 -1.08 9.88 -26.83
CA GLN A 202 -1.17 11.24 -27.30
C GLN A 202 -2.04 11.30 -28.55
N ARG A 203 -2.93 12.27 -28.60
CA ARG A 203 -3.72 12.59 -29.80
C ARG A 203 -3.61 14.06 -30.13
N ARG A 204 -3.62 14.35 -31.43
CA ARG A 204 -3.73 15.70 -31.97
C ARG A 204 -5.20 16.01 -32.20
N VAL A 205 -5.66 17.09 -31.60
CA VAL A 205 -7.04 17.54 -31.63
C VAL A 205 -7.13 18.95 -32.17
N LEU A 206 -8.18 19.22 -32.94
CA LEU A 206 -8.58 20.56 -33.32
C LEU A 206 -9.61 21.05 -32.29
N LYS A 207 -9.29 22.14 -31.58
CA LYS A 207 -10.20 22.77 -30.63
C LYS A 207 -10.66 24.12 -31.16
N ASP A 208 -11.92 24.49 -30.96
CA ASP A 208 -12.38 25.84 -31.32
C ASP A 208 -11.84 26.89 -30.33
N ARG A 209 -12.12 28.18 -30.59
CA ARG A 209 -11.76 29.29 -29.67
C ARG A 209 -12.42 29.18 -28.29
N ARG A 210 -13.37 28.26 -28.12
CA ARG A 210 -14.05 27.95 -26.87
C ARG A 210 -13.64 26.57 -26.39
N GLY A 211 -12.41 26.09 -26.67
CA GLY A 211 -11.84 24.85 -26.14
C GLY A 211 -12.56 23.54 -26.48
N ARG A 212 -13.66 23.56 -27.24
CA ARG A 212 -14.46 22.38 -27.57
C ARG A 212 -13.71 21.57 -28.61
N LEU A 213 -13.69 20.25 -28.42
CA LEU A 213 -13.18 19.32 -29.42
C LEU A 213 -14.03 19.45 -30.69
N VAL A 214 -13.43 19.98 -31.75
CA VAL A 214 -14.07 20.06 -33.08
C VAL A 214 -13.81 18.77 -33.83
N ARG A 215 -12.57 18.26 -33.78
CA ARG A 215 -12.17 17.06 -34.51
C ARG A 215 -10.94 16.40 -33.89
N ASP A 216 -10.96 15.08 -33.77
CA ASP A 216 -9.74 14.27 -33.60
C ASP A 216 -9.02 14.18 -34.95
N LEU A 217 -7.78 14.67 -35.01
CA LEU A 217 -7.02 14.74 -36.27
C LEU A 217 -6.14 13.51 -36.47
N ALA A 218 -5.44 13.09 -35.42
CA ALA A 218 -4.58 11.91 -35.46
C ALA A 218 -4.27 11.40 -34.04
N VAL A 219 -4.19 10.09 -33.85
CA VAL A 219 -3.52 9.51 -32.69
C VAL A 219 -2.01 9.51 -32.98
N LEU A 220 -1.25 10.27 -32.19
CA LEU A 220 0.21 10.34 -32.31
C LEU A 220 0.88 9.16 -31.60
N ARG A 221 0.25 8.66 -30.53
CA ARG A 221 0.69 7.51 -29.75
C ARG A 221 -0.51 6.87 -29.06
N GLU A 222 -0.67 5.56 -29.16
CA GLU A 222 -1.71 4.84 -28.42
C GLU A 222 -1.38 4.77 -26.92
N ALA A 223 -2.42 4.84 -26.09
CA ALA A 223 -2.26 4.57 -24.66
C ALA A 223 -2.11 3.07 -24.45
N ARG A 224 -1.20 2.66 -23.56
CA ARG A 224 -1.02 1.27 -23.15
C ARG A 224 -1.52 1.12 -21.71
N PRO A 225 -2.47 0.22 -21.43
CA PRO A 225 -2.88 -0.04 -20.05
C PRO A 225 -1.71 -0.60 -19.24
N GLY A 226 -1.73 -0.38 -17.93
CA GLY A 226 -0.81 -1.03 -17.02
C GLY A 226 -1.12 -2.51 -16.86
N GLY A 227 -0.13 -3.27 -16.43
CA GLY A 227 -0.28 -4.68 -16.13
C GLY A 227 -1.01 -4.89 -14.81
N ASP A 228 -1.79 -5.96 -14.74
CA ASP A 228 -2.46 -6.38 -13.51
C ASP A 228 -1.47 -7.06 -12.54
N LEU A 229 -1.82 -7.06 -11.26
CA LEU A 229 -1.07 -7.70 -10.18
C LEU A 229 -1.99 -8.64 -9.40
N THR A 230 -1.54 -9.86 -9.18
CA THR A 230 -2.25 -10.86 -8.36
C THR A 230 -1.44 -11.13 -7.11
N LEU A 231 -2.01 -10.81 -5.96
CA LEU A 231 -1.36 -10.99 -4.66
C LEU A 231 -1.52 -12.42 -4.16
N SER A 232 -0.63 -12.84 -3.26
CA SER A 232 -0.75 -14.10 -2.51
C SER A 232 -1.87 -14.06 -1.46
N ILE A 233 -2.33 -12.85 -1.13
CA ILE A 233 -3.38 -12.60 -0.13
C ILE A 233 -4.68 -13.31 -0.52
N ASP A 234 -5.26 -14.03 0.43
CA ASP A 234 -6.65 -14.48 0.36
C ASP A 234 -7.53 -13.44 1.07
N GLN A 235 -8.41 -12.76 0.34
CA GLN A 235 -9.23 -11.69 0.91
C GLN A 235 -10.11 -12.16 2.09
N ARG A 236 -10.52 -13.43 2.10
CA ARG A 236 -11.33 -14.01 3.18
C ARG A 236 -10.50 -14.13 4.46
N LEU A 237 -9.28 -14.65 4.33
CA LEU A 237 -8.33 -14.75 5.46
C LEU A 237 -7.92 -13.37 5.96
N GLN A 238 -7.63 -12.45 5.05
CA GLN A 238 -7.25 -11.07 5.36
C GLN A 238 -8.33 -10.34 6.15
N TYR A 239 -9.59 -10.39 5.70
CA TYR A 239 -10.70 -9.75 6.39
C TYR A 239 -10.91 -10.32 7.79
N MET A 240 -10.86 -11.66 7.90
CA MET A 240 -11.00 -12.35 9.18
C MET A 240 -9.85 -11.97 10.14
N ALA A 241 -8.60 -12.02 9.68
CA ALA A 241 -7.43 -11.64 10.48
C ALA A 241 -7.50 -10.18 10.93
N TYR A 242 -7.90 -9.27 10.03
CA TYR A 242 -8.09 -7.86 10.35
C TYR A 242 -9.16 -7.64 11.44
N ARG A 243 -10.30 -8.33 11.33
CA ARG A 243 -11.39 -8.22 12.30
C ARG A 243 -10.97 -8.72 13.68
N GLU A 244 -10.39 -9.92 13.75
CA GLU A 244 -9.96 -10.51 15.03
C GLU A 244 -8.83 -9.71 15.68
N LEU A 245 -7.90 -9.16 14.89
CA LEU A 245 -6.86 -8.26 15.38
C LEU A 245 -7.45 -6.96 15.94
N LYS A 246 -8.40 -6.35 15.22
CA LYS A 246 -9.10 -5.13 15.68
C LYS A 246 -9.80 -5.38 17.01
N THR A 247 -10.53 -6.48 17.11
CA THR A 247 -11.18 -6.90 18.36
C THR A 247 -10.16 -7.09 19.48
N ALA A 248 -9.03 -7.76 19.24
CA ALA A 248 -8.01 -7.95 20.27
C ALA A 248 -7.37 -6.62 20.73
N VAL A 249 -7.12 -5.69 19.80
CA VAL A 249 -6.60 -4.35 20.13
C VAL A 249 -7.60 -3.55 20.97
N GLU A 250 -8.89 -3.59 20.62
CA GLU A 250 -9.96 -2.93 21.37
C GLU A 250 -10.18 -3.56 22.76
N GLU A 251 -10.27 -4.90 22.84
CA GLU A 251 -10.45 -5.67 24.09
C GLU A 251 -9.34 -5.37 25.10
N HIS A 252 -8.10 -5.24 24.62
CA HIS A 252 -6.93 -5.02 25.47
C HIS A 252 -6.51 -3.55 25.59
N GLN A 253 -7.26 -2.62 25.00
CA GLN A 253 -6.92 -1.19 24.93
C GLN A 253 -5.47 -0.97 24.46
N ALA A 254 -5.05 -1.73 23.46
CA ALA A 254 -3.68 -1.73 22.97
C ALA A 254 -3.40 -0.52 22.07
N ASP A 255 -2.13 -0.12 21.95
CA ASP A 255 -1.71 0.93 21.01
C ASP A 255 -1.89 0.49 19.55
N GLY A 256 -1.79 -0.82 19.30
CA GLY A 256 -1.91 -1.42 17.98
C GLY A 256 -1.59 -2.91 17.98
N GLY A 257 -1.39 -3.46 16.79
CA GLY A 257 -1.01 -4.85 16.63
C GLY A 257 -0.85 -5.26 15.18
N VAL A 258 -0.28 -6.45 14.96
CA VAL A 258 -0.06 -7.03 13.64
C VAL A 258 -0.39 -8.51 13.62
N VAL A 259 -0.83 -8.98 12.45
CA VAL A 259 -0.95 -10.40 12.12
C VAL A 259 -0.24 -10.65 10.81
N VAL A 260 0.61 -11.67 10.76
CA VAL A 260 1.18 -12.21 9.51
C VAL A 260 0.86 -13.69 9.47
N MET A 261 0.24 -14.14 8.39
CA MET A 261 -0.06 -15.54 8.11
C MET A 261 0.62 -15.92 6.80
N MET A 262 1.48 -16.93 6.87
CA MET A 262 2.21 -17.47 5.73
C MET A 262 1.79 -18.92 5.50
N ASP A 263 1.70 -19.28 4.24
CA ASP A 263 1.67 -20.66 3.78
C ASP A 263 3.04 -21.30 4.04
N ALA A 264 3.05 -22.44 4.73
CA ALA A 264 4.28 -23.08 5.21
C ALA A 264 5.14 -23.63 4.07
N ASP A 265 4.51 -24.12 3.01
CA ASP A 265 5.17 -24.82 1.89
C ASP A 265 5.67 -23.85 0.83
N THR A 266 4.90 -22.80 0.55
CA THR A 266 5.18 -21.90 -0.58
C THR A 266 5.85 -20.60 -0.16
N GLY A 267 5.73 -20.20 1.11
CA GLY A 267 6.13 -18.88 1.60
C GLY A 267 5.20 -17.75 1.18
N GLU A 268 4.06 -18.05 0.55
CA GLU A 268 3.04 -17.06 0.21
C GLU A 268 2.45 -16.42 1.48
N VAL A 269 2.42 -15.08 1.53
CA VAL A 269 1.72 -14.36 2.59
C VAL A 269 0.22 -14.37 2.31
N LEU A 270 -0.53 -15.15 3.09
CA LEU A 270 -1.97 -15.33 2.92
C LEU A 270 -2.78 -14.18 3.55
N ALA A 271 -2.27 -13.62 4.64
CA ALA A 271 -2.84 -12.45 5.29
C ALA A 271 -1.77 -11.62 6.02
N MET A 272 -1.92 -10.29 5.98
CA MET A 272 -1.09 -9.31 6.66
C MET A 272 -1.93 -8.13 7.14
N ALA A 273 -2.31 -8.13 8.42
CA ALA A 273 -3.17 -7.10 9.00
C ALA A 273 -2.39 -6.24 10.01
N ASN A 274 -2.75 -4.95 10.08
CA ASN A 274 -2.18 -3.98 11.00
C ASN A 274 -3.28 -3.18 11.69
N GLN A 275 -3.05 -2.79 12.94
CA GLN A 275 -3.87 -1.86 13.70
C GLN A 275 -2.95 -0.82 14.38
N PRO A 276 -3.27 0.49 14.35
CA PRO A 276 -4.42 1.09 13.66
C PRO A 276 -4.31 1.03 12.13
N SER A 277 -5.44 1.13 11.44
CA SER A 277 -5.52 1.24 9.97
C SER A 277 -6.23 2.53 9.52
N TYR A 278 -6.37 2.71 8.21
CA TYR A 278 -7.03 3.88 7.62
C TYR A 278 -7.80 3.52 6.36
N ASN A 279 -8.82 4.31 6.01
CA ASN A 279 -9.54 4.13 4.75
C ASN A 279 -8.80 4.84 3.59
N PRO A 280 -8.20 4.12 2.63
CA PRO A 280 -7.46 4.73 1.53
C PRO A 280 -8.36 5.52 0.56
N ASN A 281 -9.68 5.29 0.58
CA ASN A 281 -10.65 6.06 -0.22
C ASN A 281 -11.01 7.41 0.40
N ASN A 282 -10.86 7.56 1.73
CA ASN A 282 -11.10 8.80 2.46
C ASN A 282 -9.91 9.14 3.38
N ARG A 283 -9.11 10.10 2.93
CA ARG A 283 -7.86 10.50 3.57
C ARG A 283 -7.99 11.74 4.46
N ALA A 284 -9.22 12.18 4.75
CA ALA A 284 -9.43 13.28 5.68
C ALA A 284 -9.23 12.78 7.13
N GLY A 285 -8.40 13.46 7.91
CA GLY A 285 -8.20 13.13 9.33
C GLY A 285 -7.44 11.83 9.59
N LEU A 286 -6.52 11.44 8.69
CA LEU A 286 -5.69 10.24 8.86
C LEU A 286 -4.82 10.32 10.11
N ASP A 287 -4.76 9.23 10.88
CA ASP A 287 -3.73 9.04 11.92
C ASP A 287 -2.42 8.61 11.24
N PRO A 288 -1.33 9.39 11.35
CA PRO A 288 -0.04 9.05 10.76
C PRO A 288 0.51 7.69 11.23
N ARG A 289 0.13 7.21 12.44
CA ARG A 289 0.56 5.90 12.95
C ARG A 289 0.02 4.75 12.11
N GLY A 290 -1.20 4.88 11.59
CA GLY A 290 -1.86 3.84 10.80
C GLY A 290 -1.37 3.74 9.35
N LEU A 291 -0.51 4.66 8.90
CA LEU A 291 0.03 4.67 7.53
C LEU A 291 1.08 3.59 7.30
N ARG A 292 1.82 3.22 8.36
CA ARG A 292 2.94 2.28 8.27
C ARG A 292 2.44 0.84 8.22
N ASN A 293 3.01 0.02 7.33
CA ASN A 293 2.81 -1.43 7.37
C ASN A 293 3.74 -2.05 8.43
N GLN A 294 3.33 -1.99 9.70
CA GLN A 294 4.13 -2.40 10.85
C GLN A 294 4.61 -3.86 10.78
N ALA A 295 3.85 -4.73 10.12
CA ALA A 295 4.25 -6.12 9.89
C ALA A 295 5.57 -6.27 9.12
N ILE A 296 5.89 -5.30 8.26
CA ILE A 296 7.07 -5.31 7.36
C ILE A 296 8.14 -4.30 7.81
N VAL A 297 7.73 -3.09 8.18
CA VAL A 297 8.65 -1.94 8.32
C VAL A 297 9.10 -1.69 9.77
N ASP A 298 8.36 -2.19 10.75
CA ASP A 298 8.71 -2.02 12.16
C ASP A 298 9.49 -3.24 12.64
N VAL A 299 10.47 -2.99 13.51
CA VAL A 299 11.32 -4.02 14.11
C VAL A 299 11.16 -4.04 15.62
N PHE A 300 11.30 -5.23 16.19
CA PHE A 300 11.23 -5.44 17.63
C PHE A 300 12.22 -6.54 18.04
N GLU A 301 12.65 -6.52 19.29
CA GLU A 301 13.32 -7.68 19.86
C GLU A 301 12.28 -8.80 19.99
N PRO A 302 12.53 -10.01 19.47
CA PRO A 302 11.52 -11.06 19.46
C PRO A 302 11.34 -11.72 20.84
N GLY A 303 12.35 -11.67 21.71
CA GLY A 303 12.31 -12.31 23.02
C GLY A 303 12.10 -13.81 22.94
N SER A 304 11.31 -14.38 23.86
CA SER A 304 11.20 -15.83 24.01
C SER A 304 10.64 -16.60 22.81
N VAL A 305 10.05 -15.93 21.81
CA VAL A 305 9.54 -16.61 20.60
C VAL A 305 10.65 -17.24 19.76
N VAL A 306 11.91 -16.74 19.82
CA VAL A 306 13.01 -17.33 19.04
C VAL A 306 13.72 -18.50 19.73
N LYS A 307 13.35 -18.84 20.97
CA LYS A 307 14.00 -19.94 21.71
C LYS A 307 13.97 -21.28 20.97
N PRO A 308 12.88 -21.70 20.31
CA PRO A 308 12.89 -22.92 19.50
C PRO A 308 13.96 -22.86 18.38
N LEU A 309 14.12 -21.70 17.73
CA LEU A 309 15.12 -21.49 16.68
C LEU A 309 16.55 -21.51 17.23
N ALA A 310 16.79 -20.95 18.42
CA ALA A 310 18.07 -21.07 19.11
C ALA A 310 18.34 -22.51 19.59
N MET A 311 17.31 -23.20 20.08
CA MET A 311 17.39 -24.59 20.51
C MET A 311 17.75 -25.52 19.33
N ALA A 312 17.28 -25.22 18.11
CA ALA A 312 17.72 -25.94 16.91
C ALA A 312 19.25 -25.97 16.78
N ALA A 313 19.92 -24.81 16.95
CA ALA A 313 21.37 -24.73 16.92
C ALA A 313 22.04 -25.53 18.05
N VAL A 314 21.40 -25.62 19.23
CA VAL A 314 21.89 -26.43 20.35
C VAL A 314 21.77 -27.91 20.03
N MET A 315 20.61 -28.36 19.53
CA MET A 315 20.34 -29.76 19.21
C MET A 315 21.22 -30.28 18.06
N GLU A 316 21.50 -29.45 17.05
CA GLU A 316 22.36 -29.80 15.92
C GLU A 316 23.86 -29.75 16.25
N SER A 317 24.25 -29.12 17.36
CA SER A 317 25.67 -29.04 17.75
C SER A 317 26.28 -30.42 18.03
N GLY A 318 25.46 -31.44 18.28
CA GLY A 318 25.89 -32.78 18.68
C GLY A 318 26.52 -32.85 20.08
N LYS A 319 26.55 -31.73 20.81
CA LYS A 319 27.16 -31.63 22.15
C LYS A 319 26.25 -32.16 23.27
N PHE A 320 24.94 -32.15 23.04
CA PHE A 320 23.92 -32.48 24.02
C PHE A 320 22.98 -33.55 23.48
N ASP A 321 22.66 -34.53 24.31
CA ASP A 321 21.58 -35.48 24.03
C ASP A 321 20.21 -34.82 24.27
N ARG A 322 19.16 -35.33 23.62
CA ARG A 322 17.81 -34.74 23.66
C ARG A 322 17.20 -34.72 25.08
N ASP A 323 17.63 -35.63 25.94
CA ASP A 323 17.25 -35.78 27.35
C ASP A 323 18.21 -35.09 28.32
N THR A 324 19.15 -34.28 27.82
CA THR A 324 20.05 -33.48 28.66
C THR A 324 19.26 -32.64 29.66
N VAL A 325 19.57 -32.82 30.94
CA VAL A 325 18.98 -32.08 32.04
C VAL A 325 19.90 -30.93 32.45
N VAL A 326 19.30 -29.73 32.58
CA VAL A 326 19.98 -28.50 32.99
C VAL A 326 19.40 -28.02 34.31
N ASP A 327 20.22 -27.90 35.34
CA ASP A 327 19.82 -27.25 36.59
C ASP A 327 19.66 -25.74 36.35
N THR A 328 18.47 -25.20 36.54
CA THR A 328 18.17 -23.75 36.41
C THR A 328 18.11 -23.03 37.77
N SER A 329 18.43 -23.73 38.87
CA SER A 329 18.49 -23.15 40.20
C SER A 329 19.57 -22.07 40.31
N PRO A 330 19.35 -21.00 41.11
CA PRO A 330 18.14 -20.67 41.89
C PRO A 330 17.10 -19.81 41.13
N GLY A 331 16.98 -19.94 39.80
CA GLY A 331 16.11 -19.08 38.98
C GLY A 331 16.72 -17.71 38.64
N TRP A 332 18.00 -17.50 38.94
CA TRP A 332 18.80 -16.39 38.43
C TRP A 332 20.28 -16.79 38.30
N MET A 333 21.00 -16.18 37.37
CA MET A 333 22.46 -16.34 37.25
C MET A 333 23.12 -15.03 36.82
N ARG A 334 24.37 -14.81 37.24
CA ARG A 334 25.16 -13.66 36.81
C ARG A 334 26.09 -14.06 35.67
N ILE A 335 26.04 -13.30 34.58
CA ILE A 335 26.89 -13.49 33.38
C ILE A 335 27.50 -12.14 33.05
N ASP A 336 28.83 -12.09 33.03
CA ASP A 336 29.58 -10.83 33.04
C ASP A 336 29.08 -9.88 34.15
N ARG A 337 28.60 -8.69 33.78
CA ARG A 337 28.01 -7.69 34.69
C ARG A 337 26.49 -7.74 34.79
N PHE A 338 25.82 -8.66 34.08
CA PHE A 338 24.36 -8.72 33.96
C PHE A 338 23.77 -9.87 34.76
N THR A 339 22.56 -9.69 35.28
CA THR A 339 21.81 -10.76 35.96
C THR A 339 20.70 -11.24 35.05
N ILE A 340 20.77 -12.50 34.65
CA ILE A 340 19.71 -13.19 33.92
C ILE A 340 18.77 -13.81 34.93
N LYS A 341 17.47 -13.70 34.69
CA LYS A 341 16.43 -14.20 35.58
C LYS A 341 15.38 -14.97 34.79
N ASP A 342 14.91 -16.02 35.42
CA ASP A 342 13.66 -16.67 35.06
C ASP A 342 12.50 -16.06 35.85
N VAL A 343 11.27 -16.40 35.47
CA VAL A 343 10.07 -15.95 36.20
C VAL A 343 10.06 -16.50 37.63
N ARG A 344 10.59 -17.71 37.83
CA ARG A 344 10.76 -18.36 39.13
C ARG A 344 11.89 -19.38 39.06
N ASN A 345 12.26 -19.94 40.20
CA ASN A 345 13.14 -21.11 40.24
C ASN A 345 12.38 -22.36 39.78
N TYR A 346 12.87 -23.02 38.73
CA TYR A 346 12.28 -24.25 38.19
C TYR A 346 13.01 -25.52 38.61
N GLY A 347 14.22 -25.42 39.17
CA GLY A 347 15.06 -26.60 39.43
C GLY A 347 15.64 -27.16 38.14
N GLU A 348 15.68 -28.48 38.03
CA GLU A 348 16.15 -29.20 36.85
C GLU A 348 15.10 -29.19 35.74
N LEU A 349 15.53 -28.85 34.52
CA LEU A 349 14.70 -28.88 33.31
C LEU A 349 15.45 -29.61 32.19
N ASP A 350 14.76 -30.47 31.47
CA ASP A 350 15.22 -30.97 30.17
C ASP A 350 14.99 -29.91 29.06
N MET A 351 15.43 -30.20 27.83
CA MET A 351 15.27 -29.25 26.71
C MET A 351 13.81 -28.88 26.44
N ALA A 352 12.89 -29.84 26.57
CA ALA A 352 11.46 -29.60 26.43
C ALA A 352 10.93 -28.66 27.52
N GLY A 353 11.28 -28.93 28.79
CA GLY A 353 10.95 -28.10 29.93
C GLY A 353 11.53 -26.69 29.86
N ILE A 354 12.74 -26.53 29.29
CA ILE A 354 13.35 -25.21 29.04
C ILE A 354 12.47 -24.38 28.10
N LEU A 355 11.97 -24.98 27.01
CA LEU A 355 11.09 -24.30 26.06
C LEU A 355 9.68 -24.06 26.64
N GLU A 356 9.09 -25.06 27.30
CA GLU A 356 7.75 -25.01 27.89
C GLU A 356 7.66 -23.97 29.01
N LYS A 357 8.63 -23.98 29.93
CA LYS A 357 8.75 -22.97 31.02
C LYS A 357 9.37 -21.67 30.55
N SER A 358 9.86 -21.63 29.30
CA SER A 358 10.52 -20.49 28.70
C SER A 358 11.69 -19.99 29.57
N SER A 359 12.52 -20.89 30.09
CA SER A 359 13.68 -20.56 30.94
C SER A 359 14.76 -19.83 30.13
N ASN A 360 15.13 -18.63 30.55
CA ASN A 360 16.27 -17.89 30.00
C ASN A 360 17.59 -18.49 30.49
N ILE A 361 17.61 -19.00 31.72
CA ILE A 361 18.79 -19.62 32.33
C ILE A 361 19.14 -20.91 31.62
N GLY A 362 18.17 -21.80 31.37
CA GLY A 362 18.40 -23.04 30.64
C GLY A 362 19.00 -22.80 29.26
N MET A 363 18.41 -21.88 28.49
CA MET A 363 18.96 -21.47 27.18
C MET A 363 20.37 -20.89 27.31
N SER A 364 20.61 -20.03 28.30
CA SER A 364 21.91 -19.40 28.51
C SER A 364 22.99 -20.43 28.87
N LYS A 365 22.68 -21.41 29.72
CA LYS A 365 23.61 -22.47 30.11
C LYS A 365 24.00 -23.35 28.93
N LEU A 366 23.00 -23.85 28.18
CA LEU A 366 23.24 -24.67 26.99
C LEU A 366 24.10 -23.95 25.96
N VAL A 367 23.76 -22.71 25.66
CA VAL A 367 24.47 -21.95 24.62
C VAL A 367 25.89 -21.57 25.06
N LEU A 368 26.11 -21.22 26.32
CA LEU A 368 27.45 -20.87 26.81
C LEU A 368 28.42 -22.06 26.90
N GLU A 369 27.89 -23.28 26.85
CA GLU A 369 28.69 -24.50 26.78
C GLU A 369 29.08 -24.86 25.35
N LEU A 370 28.50 -24.24 24.31
CA LEU A 370 28.93 -24.47 22.93
C LEU A 370 30.35 -23.92 22.69
N ASP A 371 31.03 -24.43 21.66
CA ASP A 371 32.41 -24.01 21.36
C ASP A 371 32.44 -22.82 20.38
N ASP A 372 31.37 -22.61 19.60
CA ASP A 372 31.22 -21.57 18.58
C ASP A 372 29.87 -20.84 18.70
N PRO A 373 29.76 -19.58 18.22
CA PRO A 373 28.51 -18.82 18.21
C PRO A 373 27.54 -19.33 17.12
N LEU A 374 27.07 -20.57 17.26
CA LEU A 374 26.18 -21.26 16.33
C LEU A 374 24.80 -20.60 16.22
N VAL A 375 24.30 -20.01 17.31
CA VAL A 375 22.98 -19.34 17.33
C VAL A 375 22.91 -18.16 16.34
N PRO A 376 23.85 -17.19 16.33
CA PRO A 376 23.92 -16.17 15.28
C PRO A 376 23.96 -16.71 13.85
N GLU A 377 24.70 -17.79 13.60
CA GLU A 377 24.76 -18.40 12.27
C GLU A 377 23.41 -18.98 11.86
N LYS A 378 22.77 -19.71 12.79
CA LYS A 378 21.42 -20.25 12.59
C LYS A 378 20.41 -19.14 12.28
N TYR A 379 20.44 -18.06 13.04
CA TYR A 379 19.57 -16.90 12.79
C TYR A 379 19.78 -16.27 11.42
N ARG A 380 21.01 -16.24 10.90
CA ARG A 380 21.27 -15.75 9.54
C ARG A 380 20.66 -16.67 8.48
N LEU A 381 20.81 -17.98 8.61
CA LEU A 381 20.15 -18.96 7.72
C LEU A 381 18.62 -18.83 7.76
N LEU A 382 18.08 -18.48 8.92
CA LEU A 382 16.66 -18.19 9.12
C LEU A 382 16.22 -16.80 8.61
N GLY A 383 17.14 -16.00 8.07
CA GLY A 383 16.85 -14.71 7.42
C GLY A 383 16.86 -13.49 8.34
N PHE A 384 17.32 -13.62 9.59
CA PHE A 384 17.43 -12.46 10.49
C PHE A 384 18.64 -11.59 10.14
N GLY A 385 18.44 -10.28 10.17
CA GLY A 385 19.46 -9.29 9.80
C GLY A 385 19.56 -9.03 8.30
N GLU A 386 18.70 -9.65 7.49
CA GLU A 386 18.64 -9.50 6.03
C GLU A 386 17.27 -9.01 5.57
N SER A 387 17.21 -8.31 4.44
CA SER A 387 15.92 -7.89 3.85
C SER A 387 15.09 -9.12 3.48
N PRO A 388 13.77 -9.14 3.78
CA PRO A 388 12.86 -10.20 3.34
C PRO A 388 12.80 -10.39 1.82
N GLY A 389 13.07 -9.33 1.05
CA GLY A 389 13.17 -9.38 -0.41
C GLY A 389 11.82 -9.43 -1.12
N THR A 390 10.73 -8.93 -0.50
CA THR A 390 9.39 -8.96 -1.11
C THR A 390 9.16 -7.85 -2.16
N GLY A 391 10.07 -6.87 -2.20
CA GLY A 391 9.97 -5.69 -3.05
C GLY A 391 9.08 -4.58 -2.48
N PHE A 392 8.59 -4.74 -1.25
CA PHE A 392 7.78 -3.75 -0.56
C PHE A 392 8.66 -2.55 -0.14
N PRO A 393 8.19 -1.30 -0.28
CA PRO A 393 9.00 -0.13 0.01
C PRO A 393 9.25 0.02 1.51
N GLY A 394 10.51 0.21 1.91
CA GLY A 394 10.87 0.42 3.31
C GLY A 394 10.88 -0.86 4.16
N GLU A 395 11.01 -2.03 3.54
CA GLU A 395 11.25 -3.30 4.23
C GLU A 395 12.37 -3.18 5.28
N ALA A 396 12.07 -3.65 6.49
CA ALA A 396 13.06 -3.66 7.55
C ALA A 396 14.00 -4.86 7.40
N ASN A 397 15.30 -4.60 7.50
CA ASN A 397 16.32 -5.65 7.56
C ASN A 397 16.43 -6.28 8.96
N GLY A 398 15.89 -5.61 9.98
CA GLY A 398 16.21 -5.94 11.37
C GLY A 398 17.67 -5.64 11.71
N SER A 399 18.17 -6.29 12.76
CA SER A 399 19.57 -6.20 13.17
C SER A 399 19.97 -7.50 13.85
N LEU A 400 20.99 -8.16 13.30
CA LEU A 400 21.67 -9.28 13.94
C LEU A 400 23.14 -8.88 14.16
N PRO A 401 23.61 -8.76 15.42
CA PRO A 401 24.98 -8.33 15.68
C PRO A 401 26.01 -9.31 15.11
N ALA A 402 27.11 -8.78 14.60
CA ALA A 402 28.26 -9.56 14.15
C ALA A 402 29.59 -8.99 14.70
N PRO A 403 29.77 -8.95 16.04
CA PRO A 403 31.00 -8.48 16.64
C PRO A 403 32.17 -9.43 16.36
N LEU A 404 33.40 -8.90 16.36
CA LEU A 404 34.63 -9.72 16.24
C LEU A 404 34.77 -10.73 17.39
N ARG A 405 34.26 -10.40 18.57
CA ARG A 405 34.24 -11.26 19.75
C ARG A 405 32.92 -11.08 20.49
N TRP A 406 32.26 -12.20 20.77
CA TRP A 406 31.06 -12.23 21.59
C TRP A 406 31.43 -12.21 23.07
N SER A 407 30.79 -11.36 23.87
CA SER A 407 30.79 -11.57 25.33
C SER A 407 29.81 -12.69 25.68
N SER A 408 30.04 -13.35 26.82
CA SER A 408 29.14 -14.39 27.32
C SER A 408 27.72 -13.85 27.51
N SER A 409 27.58 -12.61 28.01
CA SER A 409 26.27 -11.96 28.16
C SER A 409 25.57 -11.67 26.83
N GLN A 410 26.28 -11.25 25.78
CA GLN A 410 25.69 -11.01 24.46
C GLN A 410 25.24 -12.33 23.83
N TRP A 411 26.07 -13.36 23.94
CA TRP A 411 25.75 -14.66 23.37
C TRP A 411 24.55 -15.32 24.08
N ALA A 412 24.52 -15.28 25.41
CA ALA A 412 23.38 -15.70 26.19
C ALA A 412 22.12 -14.92 25.79
N ALA A 413 22.20 -13.58 25.66
CA ALA A 413 21.06 -12.73 25.30
C ALA A 413 20.38 -13.13 23.99
N LEU A 414 21.17 -13.50 22.97
CA LEU A 414 20.63 -13.93 21.68
C LEU A 414 19.83 -15.23 21.78
N SER A 415 20.21 -16.15 22.67
CA SER A 415 19.52 -17.44 22.85
C SER A 415 18.06 -17.29 23.31
N TYR A 416 17.74 -16.18 24.00
CA TYR A 416 16.39 -15.87 24.47
C TYR A 416 15.82 -14.59 23.85
N GLY A 417 16.41 -14.14 22.74
CA GLY A 417 15.81 -13.17 21.82
C GLY A 417 16.04 -11.70 22.13
N TYR A 418 17.11 -11.34 22.83
CA TYR A 418 17.50 -9.96 23.10
C TYR A 418 18.83 -9.61 22.43
N GLY A 419 19.01 -8.34 22.08
CA GLY A 419 20.19 -7.87 21.34
C GLY A 419 20.12 -8.11 19.83
N LEU A 420 18.96 -8.54 19.32
CA LEU A 420 18.64 -8.59 17.90
C LEU A 420 17.26 -7.96 17.66
N SER A 421 16.99 -7.49 16.45
CA SER A 421 15.67 -7.02 16.06
C SER A 421 15.21 -7.64 14.76
N VAL A 422 13.92 -7.95 14.68
CA VAL A 422 13.28 -8.60 13.52
C VAL A 422 11.92 -7.94 13.25
N SER A 423 11.44 -8.03 12.02
CA SER A 423 10.03 -7.73 11.69
C SER A 423 9.13 -8.95 11.94
N ALA A 424 7.81 -8.74 12.00
CA ALA A 424 6.86 -9.85 12.12
C ALA A 424 6.91 -10.78 10.91
N LEU A 425 7.14 -10.22 9.71
CA LEU A 425 7.32 -11.00 8.48
C LEU A 425 8.57 -11.88 8.52
N GLN A 426 9.71 -11.35 8.99
CA GLN A 426 10.94 -12.16 9.16
C GLN A 426 10.70 -13.29 10.16
N LEU A 427 10.00 -13.02 11.27
CA LEU A 427 9.68 -14.05 12.26
C LEU A 427 8.79 -15.16 11.68
N ALA A 428 7.76 -14.79 10.90
CA ALA A 428 6.90 -15.76 10.24
C ALA A 428 7.69 -16.62 9.23
N SER A 429 8.54 -15.99 8.40
CA SER A 429 9.40 -16.71 7.45
C SER A 429 10.37 -17.65 8.17
N ALA A 430 11.00 -17.24 9.27
CA ALA A 430 11.89 -18.11 10.04
C ALA A 430 11.16 -19.36 10.57
N PHE A 431 9.91 -19.23 11.00
CA PHE A 431 9.12 -20.34 11.52
C PHE A 431 8.63 -21.32 10.45
N THR A 432 8.68 -20.96 9.17
CA THR A 432 8.45 -21.94 8.09
C THR A 432 9.47 -23.07 8.11
N ALA A 433 10.70 -22.84 8.60
CA ALA A 433 11.67 -23.91 8.78
C ALA A 433 11.21 -24.98 9.76
N LEU A 434 10.45 -24.62 10.80
CA LEU A 434 9.90 -25.62 11.73
C LEU A 434 8.68 -26.34 11.17
N ALA A 435 7.98 -25.72 10.22
CA ALA A 435 6.79 -26.26 9.58
C ALA A 435 7.13 -27.14 8.36
N ASN A 436 8.24 -26.87 7.67
CA ASN A 436 8.57 -27.42 6.36
C ASN A 436 9.92 -28.16 6.39
N ASP A 437 10.03 -29.20 7.22
CA ASP A 437 11.19 -30.10 7.30
C ASP A 437 12.56 -29.42 7.41
N GLY A 438 12.61 -28.30 8.11
CA GLY A 438 13.84 -27.52 8.30
C GLY A 438 14.16 -26.51 7.19
N VAL A 439 13.31 -26.40 6.17
CA VAL A 439 13.47 -25.48 5.04
C VAL A 439 12.73 -24.17 5.30
N ARG A 440 13.48 -23.07 5.39
CA ARG A 440 12.92 -21.72 5.48
C ARG A 440 12.45 -21.23 4.12
N MET A 441 11.17 -20.92 3.98
CA MET A 441 10.58 -20.33 2.80
C MET A 441 10.71 -18.80 2.80
N PRO A 442 11.16 -18.18 1.69
CA PRO A 442 11.17 -16.73 1.55
C PRO A 442 9.73 -16.20 1.39
N PRO A 443 9.39 -15.06 2.01
CA PRO A 443 8.04 -14.53 1.93
C PRO A 443 7.72 -13.97 0.54
N SER A 444 6.53 -14.25 0.02
CA SER A 444 6.01 -13.63 -1.21
C SER A 444 4.68 -12.91 -0.97
N LEU A 445 4.60 -11.63 -1.35
CA LEU A 445 3.35 -10.86 -1.40
C LEU A 445 2.58 -11.07 -2.72
N LEU A 446 3.20 -11.72 -3.70
CA LEU A 446 2.61 -12.06 -4.98
C LEU A 446 2.23 -13.53 -5.02
N ARG A 447 1.17 -13.83 -5.77
CA ARG A 447 0.81 -15.23 -6.02
C ARG A 447 1.91 -15.89 -6.85
N LEU A 448 2.39 -17.02 -6.37
CA LEU A 448 3.42 -17.82 -7.03
C LEU A 448 2.76 -18.85 -7.96
N SER A 449 3.41 -19.09 -9.10
CA SER A 449 3.04 -20.18 -10.02
C SER A 449 3.74 -21.49 -9.64
N GLU A 450 4.93 -21.38 -9.06
CA GLU A 450 5.73 -22.46 -8.51
C GLU A 450 6.26 -22.03 -7.13
N PRO A 451 6.36 -22.93 -6.15
CA PRO A 451 6.91 -22.60 -4.83
C PRO A 451 8.30 -21.97 -4.94
N ALA A 452 8.58 -21.00 -4.08
CA ALA A 452 9.90 -20.38 -4.04
C ALA A 452 10.96 -21.40 -3.60
N VAL A 453 12.21 -21.22 -4.05
CA VAL A 453 13.32 -22.06 -3.56
C VAL A 453 13.62 -21.68 -2.11
N GLY A 454 13.31 -22.59 -1.19
CA GLY A 454 13.59 -22.43 0.23
C GLY A 454 15.08 -22.56 0.57
N THR A 455 15.43 -22.18 1.80
CA THR A 455 16.79 -22.29 2.36
C THR A 455 16.79 -23.38 3.44
N PRO A 456 17.55 -24.49 3.27
CA PRO A 456 17.76 -25.46 4.34
C PRO A 456 18.41 -24.74 5.53
N ALA A 457 17.69 -24.67 6.64
CA ALA A 457 18.07 -23.88 7.80
C ALA A 457 18.11 -24.70 9.09
N ILE A 458 17.36 -25.79 9.19
CA ILE A 458 17.34 -26.71 10.33
C ILE A 458 17.34 -28.14 9.79
N ASP A 459 17.91 -29.10 10.52
CA ASP A 459 17.78 -30.53 10.19
C ASP A 459 16.34 -31.01 10.41
N ALA A 460 15.80 -31.80 9.48
CA ALA A 460 14.39 -32.21 9.50
C ALA A 460 13.98 -32.88 10.82
N ASP A 461 14.80 -33.80 11.34
CA ASP A 461 14.54 -34.50 12.62
C ASP A 461 14.50 -33.54 13.82
N VAL A 462 15.29 -32.46 13.77
CA VAL A 462 15.33 -31.42 14.81
C VAL A 462 14.10 -30.51 14.68
N ALA A 463 13.69 -30.17 13.46
CA ALA A 463 12.47 -29.41 13.21
C ALA A 463 11.22 -30.14 13.74
N HIS A 464 11.09 -31.45 13.46
CA HIS A 464 9.97 -32.27 13.96
C HIS A 464 9.94 -32.37 15.48
N ASP A 465 11.10 -32.56 16.11
CA ASP A 465 11.21 -32.58 17.57
C ASP A 465 10.78 -31.26 18.21
N LEU A 466 11.26 -30.15 17.67
CA LEU A 466 10.92 -28.82 18.16
C LEU A 466 9.43 -28.52 17.97
N LEU A 467 8.85 -28.94 16.85
CA LEU A 467 7.42 -28.80 16.59
C LEU A 467 6.58 -29.57 17.63
N ARG A 468 6.98 -30.80 17.98
CA ARG A 468 6.35 -31.59 19.04
C ARG A 468 6.49 -30.93 20.42
N ILE A 469 7.67 -30.44 20.77
CA ILE A 469 7.89 -29.72 22.04
C ILE A 469 7.04 -28.43 22.11
N MET A 470 6.90 -27.74 20.98
CA MET A 470 6.05 -26.55 20.87
C MET A 470 4.56 -26.88 20.94
N GLU A 471 4.14 -28.06 20.48
CA GLU A 471 2.77 -28.56 20.68
C GLU A 471 2.48 -28.77 22.17
N GLU A 472 3.41 -29.37 22.91
CA GLU A 472 3.29 -29.53 24.37
C GLU A 472 3.13 -28.17 25.07
N SER A 473 3.79 -27.12 24.56
CA SER A 473 3.75 -25.76 25.11
C SER A 473 2.40 -25.04 24.96
N VAL A 474 1.45 -25.61 24.22
CA VAL A 474 0.07 -25.10 24.09
C VAL A 474 -0.98 -26.03 24.69
N GLN A 475 -0.57 -27.12 25.34
CA GLN A 475 -1.49 -28.07 26.00
C GLN A 475 -2.14 -27.48 27.27
N PRO A 476 -3.25 -28.06 27.77
CA PRO A 476 -3.84 -27.66 29.03
C PRO A 476 -2.83 -27.61 30.18
N GLY A 477 -2.88 -26.56 31.00
CA GLY A 477 -1.96 -26.36 32.12
C GLY A 477 -0.69 -25.54 31.80
N THR A 478 -0.39 -25.31 30.52
CA THR A 478 0.75 -24.49 30.10
C THR A 478 0.40 -23.00 29.96
N GLY A 479 1.42 -22.16 29.77
CA GLY A 479 1.27 -20.73 29.50
C GLY A 479 0.72 -20.42 28.10
N GLY A 480 0.83 -21.35 27.15
CA GLY A 480 0.33 -21.21 25.78
C GLY A 480 -1.09 -21.73 25.57
N ARG A 481 -1.73 -22.33 26.59
CA ARG A 481 -3.01 -23.06 26.46
C ARG A 481 -4.16 -22.33 25.76
N ARG A 482 -4.18 -20.98 25.80
CA ARG A 482 -5.21 -20.18 25.13
C ARG A 482 -5.04 -20.12 23.60
N ALA A 483 -3.94 -20.63 23.07
CA ALA A 483 -3.70 -20.77 21.64
C ALA A 483 -4.27 -22.06 21.04
N GLY A 484 -4.74 -23.00 21.86
CA GLY A 484 -5.36 -24.24 21.38
C GLY A 484 -6.53 -23.96 20.45
N VAL A 485 -6.64 -24.74 19.37
CA VAL A 485 -7.68 -24.60 18.36
C VAL A 485 -8.54 -25.87 18.37
N PRO A 486 -9.85 -25.80 18.65
CA PRO A 486 -10.70 -26.97 18.64
C PRO A 486 -10.66 -27.72 17.31
N GLY A 487 -10.37 -29.03 17.37
CA GLY A 487 -10.24 -29.92 16.21
C GLY A 487 -8.83 -29.96 15.59
N TYR A 488 -7.89 -29.12 16.01
CA TYR A 488 -6.55 -29.08 15.43
C TYR A 488 -5.45 -29.14 16.48
N ARG A 489 -4.39 -29.87 16.16
CA ARG A 489 -3.12 -29.85 16.88
C ARG A 489 -2.37 -28.58 16.45
N VAL A 490 -1.93 -27.82 17.43
CA VAL A 490 -1.25 -26.54 17.24
C VAL A 490 0.09 -26.61 17.95
N ALA A 491 1.14 -26.08 17.35
CA ALA A 491 2.41 -25.85 18.00
C ALA A 491 2.67 -24.34 18.07
N GLY A 492 3.20 -23.84 19.19
CA GLY A 492 3.48 -22.41 19.26
C GLY A 492 4.30 -21.97 20.45
N LYS A 493 4.74 -20.70 20.39
CA LYS A 493 5.54 -20.07 21.41
C LYS A 493 5.05 -18.66 21.73
N THR A 494 4.89 -18.41 23.02
CA THR A 494 4.59 -17.08 23.56
C THR A 494 5.86 -16.26 23.77
N GLY A 495 5.75 -14.94 23.62
CA GLY A 495 6.76 -13.97 24.01
C GLY A 495 6.14 -12.74 24.65
N THR A 496 6.88 -12.12 25.57
CA THR A 496 6.55 -10.83 26.15
C THR A 496 7.83 -10.02 26.25
N VAL A 497 7.87 -8.89 25.54
CA VAL A 497 9.07 -8.09 25.39
C VAL A 497 8.81 -6.69 25.89
N ARG A 498 9.73 -6.13 26.68
CA ARG A 498 9.65 -4.74 27.11
C ARG A 498 10.02 -3.83 25.94
N LYS A 499 9.26 -2.76 25.73
CA LYS A 499 9.53 -1.78 24.69
C LYS A 499 10.81 -1.00 25.04
N ASN A 500 11.60 -0.72 24.01
CA ASN A 500 12.81 0.07 24.15
C ASN A 500 12.47 1.55 24.04
N SER A 501 13.17 2.38 24.81
CA SER A 501 13.15 3.84 24.79
C SER A 501 14.58 4.35 24.58
N ALA A 502 14.74 5.66 24.40
CA ALA A 502 16.07 6.28 24.18
C ALA A 502 17.06 6.04 25.34
N THR A 503 16.57 5.72 26.54
CA THR A 503 17.38 5.53 27.76
C THR A 503 17.44 4.08 28.25
N GLY A 504 16.83 3.13 27.53
CA GLY A 504 16.73 1.72 27.94
C GLY A 504 15.32 1.17 27.82
N TYR A 505 14.97 0.13 28.58
CA TYR A 505 13.63 -0.47 28.55
C TYR A 505 12.63 0.37 29.35
N THR A 506 11.41 0.50 28.84
CA THR A 506 10.29 1.12 29.57
C THR A 506 9.69 0.11 30.55
N GLU A 507 9.39 0.54 31.78
CA GLU A 507 8.91 -0.36 32.85
C GLU A 507 7.49 -0.89 32.60
N ASP A 508 6.61 -0.08 32.00
CA ASP A 508 5.18 -0.39 31.85
C ASP A 508 4.74 -0.58 30.40
N ALA A 509 5.67 -0.82 29.48
CA ALA A 509 5.36 -0.92 28.07
C ALA A 509 5.84 -2.23 27.45
N TYR A 510 4.90 -3.04 26.98
CA TYR A 510 5.16 -4.41 26.55
C TYR A 510 4.64 -4.69 25.15
N ARG A 511 5.29 -5.61 24.44
CA ARG A 511 4.77 -6.27 23.24
C ARG A 511 4.45 -7.70 23.59
N SER A 512 3.22 -8.10 23.30
CA SER A 512 2.71 -9.44 23.54
C SER A 512 2.70 -10.20 22.23
N LEU A 513 3.44 -11.31 22.15
CA LEU A 513 3.64 -12.07 20.91
C LEU A 513 3.20 -13.52 21.08
N PHE A 514 2.65 -14.05 20.00
CA PHE A 514 2.48 -15.47 19.79
C PHE A 514 2.84 -15.81 18.35
N VAL A 515 3.66 -16.85 18.17
CA VAL A 515 3.91 -17.46 16.87
C VAL A 515 3.52 -18.93 16.96
N GLY A 516 2.87 -19.43 15.92
CA GLY A 516 2.47 -20.82 15.89
C GLY A 516 2.33 -21.38 14.49
N VAL A 517 2.29 -22.71 14.45
CA VAL A 517 2.21 -23.56 13.28
C VAL A 517 0.99 -24.48 13.47
N ALA A 518 0.19 -24.61 12.43
CA ALA A 518 -0.96 -25.50 12.44
C ALA A 518 -1.31 -26.00 11.02
N PRO A 519 -1.82 -27.24 10.90
CA PRO A 519 -1.81 -28.31 11.90
C PRO A 519 -0.39 -28.79 12.28
N VAL A 520 -0.24 -29.66 13.28
CA VAL A 520 1.10 -30.20 13.65
C VAL A 520 1.46 -31.42 12.80
N SER A 521 0.46 -32.24 12.44
CA SER A 521 0.70 -33.45 11.66
C SER A 521 1.08 -33.18 10.19
N ASP A 522 0.55 -32.11 9.62
CA ASP A 522 0.80 -31.65 8.26
C ASP A 522 0.75 -30.11 8.23
N PRO A 523 1.86 -29.43 8.60
CA PRO A 523 1.88 -27.98 8.77
C PRO A 523 1.50 -27.19 7.52
N SER A 524 0.33 -26.56 7.51
CA SER A 524 -0.13 -25.77 6.35
C SER A 524 0.15 -24.28 6.51
N ILE A 525 0.05 -23.73 7.72
CA ILE A 525 0.20 -22.29 7.96
C ILE A 525 1.07 -21.97 9.17
N VAL A 526 1.86 -20.91 9.03
CA VAL A 526 2.61 -20.24 10.09
C VAL A 526 1.98 -18.88 10.35
N THR A 527 1.60 -18.60 11.60
CA THR A 527 0.97 -17.33 11.97
C THR A 527 1.69 -16.65 13.13
N VAL A 528 2.03 -15.38 12.94
CA VAL A 528 2.53 -14.47 13.97
C VAL A 528 1.43 -13.49 14.33
N VAL A 529 1.16 -13.36 15.63
CA VAL A 529 0.27 -12.34 16.21
C VAL A 529 1.07 -11.53 17.22
N MET A 530 1.06 -10.20 17.07
CA MET A 530 1.64 -9.28 18.05
C MET A 530 0.62 -8.20 18.41
N ILE A 531 0.43 -7.99 19.72
CA ILE A 531 -0.35 -6.88 20.28
C ILE A 531 0.62 -5.92 20.97
N ASP A 532 0.65 -4.67 20.52
CA ASP A 532 1.57 -3.64 21.00
C ASP A 532 0.94 -2.85 22.16
N HIS A 533 1.61 -2.86 23.30
CA HIS A 533 1.24 -2.11 24.50
C HIS A 533 -0.21 -2.34 24.98
N PRO A 534 -0.61 -3.58 25.32
CA PRO A 534 -1.91 -3.84 25.94
C PRO A 534 -2.00 -3.18 27.33
N GLN A 535 -3.11 -2.51 27.63
CA GLN A 535 -3.30 -1.68 28.83
C GLN A 535 -4.42 -2.19 29.77
N ALA A 536 -5.23 -3.16 29.34
CA ALA A 536 -6.37 -3.68 30.10
C ALA A 536 -5.99 -4.73 31.20
N GLY A 537 -4.83 -4.58 31.85
CA GLY A 537 -4.39 -5.41 32.98
C GLY A 537 -3.56 -6.64 32.62
N ASP A 538 -4.01 -7.48 31.69
CA ASP A 538 -3.25 -8.64 31.19
C ASP A 538 -2.27 -8.21 30.07
N TYR A 539 -0.98 -8.52 30.20
CA TYR A 539 0.04 -8.14 29.21
C TYR A 539 0.89 -9.30 28.65
N TYR A 540 0.75 -10.51 29.21
CA TYR A 540 1.54 -11.66 28.77
C TYR A 540 1.10 -12.20 27.39
N GLY A 541 2.07 -12.75 26.63
CA GLY A 541 1.88 -13.39 25.32
C GLY A 541 0.72 -14.38 25.29
N GLY A 542 0.71 -15.28 26.29
CA GLY A 542 -0.31 -16.32 26.44
C GLY A 542 -1.69 -15.82 26.87
N ALA A 543 -1.79 -14.60 27.41
CA ALA A 543 -3.05 -14.03 27.86
C ALA A 543 -3.72 -13.17 26.79
N VAL A 544 -2.92 -12.50 25.96
CA VAL A 544 -3.36 -11.46 25.00
C VAL A 544 -3.24 -11.94 23.55
N ALA A 545 -2.06 -12.34 23.10
CA ALA A 545 -1.83 -12.72 21.70
C ALA A 545 -2.31 -14.15 21.38
N ALA A 546 -2.18 -15.09 22.32
CA ALA A 546 -2.58 -16.49 22.13
C ALA A 546 -4.10 -16.69 21.85
N PRO A 547 -5.05 -16.05 22.57
CA PRO A 547 -6.46 -16.12 22.21
C PRO A 547 -6.78 -15.58 20.81
N ALA A 548 -6.14 -14.47 20.42
CA ALA A 548 -6.30 -13.90 19.10
C ALA A 548 -5.78 -14.88 18.02
N PHE A 549 -4.62 -15.50 18.25
CA PHE A 549 -4.09 -16.57 17.40
C PHE A 549 -5.10 -17.73 17.25
N SER A 550 -5.65 -18.24 18.35
CA SER A 550 -6.61 -19.37 18.31
C SER A 550 -7.82 -19.06 17.43
N ARG A 551 -8.42 -17.86 17.59
CA ARG A 551 -9.55 -17.42 16.76
C ARG A 551 -9.19 -17.27 15.29
N ILE A 552 -8.02 -16.69 15.01
CA ILE A 552 -7.55 -16.46 13.63
C ILE A 552 -7.28 -17.79 12.94
N VAL A 553 -6.43 -18.63 13.54
CA VAL A 553 -6.00 -19.91 12.94
C VAL A 553 -7.16 -20.89 12.83
N GLY A 554 -8.03 -20.99 13.83
CA GLY A 554 -9.20 -21.87 13.75
C GLY A 554 -10.15 -21.51 12.62
N ASN A 555 -10.33 -20.22 12.31
CA ASN A 555 -11.12 -19.82 11.14
C ASN A 555 -10.35 -20.00 9.83
N ALA A 556 -9.05 -19.75 9.82
CA ALA A 556 -8.21 -19.89 8.64
C ALA A 556 -8.16 -21.33 8.13
N LEU A 557 -7.93 -22.30 9.01
CA LEU A 557 -7.89 -23.72 8.65
C LEU A 557 -9.20 -24.19 8.02
N ARG A 558 -10.35 -23.72 8.52
CA ARG A 558 -11.66 -24.00 7.91
C ARG A 558 -11.84 -23.34 6.54
N LEU A 559 -11.34 -22.11 6.36
CA LEU A 559 -11.42 -21.38 5.08
C LEU A 559 -10.47 -21.93 4.01
N LEU A 560 -9.41 -22.61 4.45
CA LEU A 560 -8.42 -23.33 3.64
C LEU A 560 -8.81 -24.80 3.42
N ASP A 561 -9.95 -25.24 3.94
CA ASP A 561 -10.42 -26.64 3.87
C ASP A 561 -9.40 -27.66 4.40
N VAL A 562 -8.58 -27.27 5.39
CA VAL A 562 -7.61 -28.17 6.03
C VAL A 562 -8.35 -29.16 6.93
N PRO A 563 -8.10 -30.47 6.83
CA PRO A 563 -8.77 -31.45 7.68
C PRO A 563 -8.33 -31.34 9.15
N PRO A 564 -9.26 -31.45 10.12
CA PRO A 564 -8.93 -31.60 11.54
C PRO A 564 -7.96 -32.78 11.80
N ASP A 565 -6.93 -32.57 12.61
CA ASP A 565 -5.93 -33.59 12.96
C ASP A 565 -5.86 -33.89 14.47
N ALA A 566 -6.71 -33.27 15.28
CA ALA A 566 -6.91 -33.64 16.67
C ALA A 566 -8.10 -34.62 16.80
N PRO A 567 -8.02 -35.61 17.70
CA PRO A 567 -9.17 -36.46 18.00
C PRO A 567 -10.35 -35.62 18.53
N PRO A 568 -11.62 -36.04 18.31
CA PRO A 568 -12.78 -35.36 18.87
C PRO A 568 -12.66 -35.26 20.39
N ASP A 569 -12.98 -34.09 20.94
CA ASP A 569 -12.87 -33.83 22.37
C ASP A 569 -13.80 -34.78 23.12
N ALA A 570 -13.30 -35.55 24.09
CA ALA A 570 -14.08 -36.56 24.83
C ALA A 570 -15.15 -35.96 25.77
N ARG A 571 -15.49 -34.68 25.58
CA ARG A 571 -16.48 -33.91 26.36
C ARG A 571 -17.74 -33.58 25.55
N GLU A 572 -17.86 -34.10 24.32
CA GLU A 572 -19.07 -34.02 23.50
C GLU A 572 -19.87 -35.35 23.44
N GLU A 573 -19.58 -36.31 24.33
CA GLU A 573 -20.51 -37.37 24.77
C GLU A 573 -21.01 -37.06 26.19
#